data_AF-A0A815YMA0-F1
#
_entry.id   AF-A0A815YMA0-F1
#
_cell.length_a   1.000
_cell.length_b   1.000
_cell.length_c   1.000
_cell.angle_alpha   90.00
_cell.angle_beta   90.00
_cell.angle_gamma   90.00
#
_symmetry.space_group_name_H-M   'P 1'
#
loop_
_entity.id
_entity.type
_entity.pdbx_description
1 polymer ?
#
loop_
_entity_poly.entity_id
_entity_poly.type
_entity_poly.pdbx_seq_one_letter_code
_entity_poly.pdbx_strand_id
1 'polypeptide(L)'
;MEGVTGIMEHGLTGLKDEQWENARSIVSPVFSTTKLKAMYGLMNEISDMYNKRLLEYADKQEIFDVKMLNGQYTLDNIASCLFARHLSAKGYSILLRDTMNYLTQLINQILA
;
A
#
# COMPACT_ATOMS: atom_id res chain seq x y z
N MET A 1 2.08 -21.40 -0.36
CA MET A 1 2.83 -20.16 -0.02
C MET A 1 4.08 -19.97 -0.87
N GLU A 2 4.51 -20.95 -1.68
CA GLU A 2 5.75 -20.87 -2.49
C GLU A 2 5.79 -19.73 -3.52
N GLY A 3 4.64 -19.33 -4.07
CA GLY A 3 4.58 -18.27 -5.10
C GLY A 3 4.85 -16.84 -4.59
N VAL A 4 4.60 -16.54 -3.31
CA VAL A 4 4.84 -15.18 -2.75
C VAL A 4 6.32 -14.99 -2.42
N THR A 5 6.97 -16.05 -1.94
CA THR A 5 8.41 -16.08 -1.62
C THR A 5 9.28 -15.73 -2.83
N GLY A 6 8.97 -16.27 -4.02
CA GLY A 6 9.73 -15.95 -5.24
C GLY A 6 9.59 -14.49 -5.70
N ILE A 7 8.44 -13.85 -5.43
CA ILE A 7 8.24 -12.42 -5.75
C ILE A 7 9.02 -11.53 -4.78
N MET A 8 9.10 -11.92 -3.51
CA MET A 8 9.81 -11.14 -2.48
C MET A 8 11.34 -11.31 -2.56
N GLU A 9 11.85 -12.36 -3.20
CA GLU A 9 13.29 -12.62 -3.38
C GLU A 9 13.99 -11.46 -4.10
N HIS A 10 13.35 -10.90 -5.12
CA HIS A 10 13.86 -9.73 -5.86
C HIS A 10 13.38 -8.39 -5.28
N GLY A 11 12.56 -8.42 -4.22
CA GLY A 11 12.11 -7.22 -3.51
C GLY A 11 13.15 -6.72 -2.51
N LEU A 12 12.99 -5.47 -2.05
CA LEU A 12 13.93 -4.84 -1.11
C LEU A 12 14.20 -5.70 0.15
N THR A 13 13.25 -6.51 0.59
CA THR A 13 13.40 -7.40 1.76
C THR A 13 14.12 -8.73 1.45
N GLY A 14 14.25 -9.11 0.18
CA GLY A 14 14.94 -10.32 -0.27
C GLY A 14 16.37 -10.08 -0.76
N LEU A 15 16.68 -8.85 -1.21
CA LEU A 15 18.02 -8.45 -1.64
C LEU A 15 19.03 -8.45 -0.47
N LYS A 16 20.31 -8.64 -0.79
CA LYS A 16 21.41 -8.68 0.17
C LYS A 16 22.56 -7.75 -0.23
N ASP A 17 23.35 -7.37 0.76
CA ASP A 17 24.60 -6.62 0.62
C ASP A 17 24.44 -5.39 -0.29
N GLU A 18 25.33 -5.21 -1.27
CA GLU A 18 25.35 -4.06 -2.19
C GLU A 18 24.03 -3.89 -2.97
N GLN A 19 23.35 -4.99 -3.33
CA GLN A 19 22.07 -4.90 -4.03
C GLN A 19 20.98 -4.30 -3.16
N TRP A 20 20.98 -4.65 -1.87
CA TRP A 20 20.07 -4.05 -0.89
C TRP A 20 20.40 -2.59 -0.64
N GLU A 21 21.70 -2.25 -0.50
CA GLU A 21 22.13 -0.87 -0.30
C GLU A 21 21.71 0.04 -1.47
N ASN A 22 21.95 -0.44 -2.70
CA ASN A 22 21.57 0.27 -3.91
C ASN A 22 20.05 0.45 -4.01
N ALA A 23 19.27 -0.63 -3.86
CA ALA A 23 17.81 -0.54 -3.91
C ALA A 23 17.25 0.35 -2.79
N ARG A 24 17.80 0.28 -1.58
CA ARG A 24 17.40 1.12 -0.45
C ARG A 24 17.69 2.60 -0.70
N SER A 25 18.84 2.93 -1.31
CA SER A 25 19.19 4.32 -1.61
C SER A 25 18.20 5.00 -2.57
N ILE A 26 17.61 4.22 -3.48
CA ILE A 26 16.58 4.67 -4.42
C ILE A 26 15.22 4.84 -3.73
N VAL A 27 14.83 3.92 -2.83
CA VAL A 27 13.51 3.91 -2.20
C VAL A 27 13.40 4.90 -1.02
N SER A 28 14.48 5.05 -0.24
CA SER A 28 14.46 5.86 1.00
C SER A 28 14.00 7.32 0.81
N PRO A 29 14.38 8.04 -0.27
CA PRO A 29 13.94 9.42 -0.50
C PRO A 29 12.42 9.59 -0.63
N VAL A 30 11.70 8.54 -1.05
CA VAL A 30 10.23 8.55 -1.18
C VAL A 30 9.55 8.72 0.18
N PHE A 31 10.20 8.30 1.27
CA PHE A 31 9.71 8.41 2.64
C PHE A 31 10.27 9.63 3.38
N SER A 32 10.77 10.64 2.67
CA SER A 32 11.14 11.92 3.29
C SER A 32 9.91 12.64 3.88
N THR A 33 10.13 13.46 4.91
CA THR A 33 9.06 14.21 5.60
C THR A 33 8.19 15.01 4.63
N THR A 34 8.78 15.63 3.61
CA THR A 34 8.04 16.40 2.60
C THR A 34 7.11 15.51 1.77
N LYS A 35 7.58 14.33 1.36
CA LYS A 35 6.77 13.36 0.60
C LYS A 35 5.70 12.70 1.47
N LEU A 36 6.01 12.38 2.72
CA LEU A 36 5.03 11.89 3.70
C LEU A 36 3.93 12.92 3.96
N LYS A 37 4.27 14.21 4.11
CA LYS A 37 3.28 15.28 4.24
C LYS A 37 2.37 15.40 3.01
N ALA A 38 2.90 15.14 1.81
CA ALA A 38 2.08 15.10 0.60
C ALA A 38 1.10 13.91 0.58
N MET A 39 1.46 12.78 1.19
CA MET A 39 0.56 11.61 1.33
C MET A 39 -0.47 11.78 2.45
N TYR A 40 -0.20 12.64 3.45
CA TYR A 40 -1.04 12.84 4.64
C TYR A 40 -2.50 13.18 4.31
N GLY A 41 -2.75 13.95 3.23
CA GLY A 41 -4.12 14.28 2.79
C GLY A 41 -4.93 13.02 2.48
N LEU A 42 -4.37 12.09 1.71
CA LEU A 42 -5.01 10.82 1.36
C LEU A 42 -5.23 9.94 2.60
N MET A 43 -4.25 9.91 3.52
CA MET A 43 -4.37 9.15 4.76
C MET A 43 -5.53 9.66 5.64
N ASN A 44 -5.76 10.98 5.68
CA ASN A 44 -6.88 11.56 6.40
C ASN A 44 -8.22 11.17 5.79
N GLU A 45 -8.37 11.26 4.46
CA GLU A 45 -9.61 10.87 3.77
C GLU A 45 -9.99 9.40 4.06
N ILE A 46 -9.00 8.51 4.08
CA ILE A 46 -9.20 7.09 4.39
C ILE A 46 -9.54 6.90 5.87
N SER A 47 -8.94 7.71 6.75
CA SER A 47 -9.25 7.72 8.18
C SER A 47 -10.67 8.20 8.46
N ASP A 48 -11.15 9.20 7.73
CA ASP A 48 -12.54 9.67 7.82
C ASP A 48 -13.52 8.58 7.40
N MET A 49 -13.22 7.86 6.31
CA MET A 49 -14.02 6.71 5.88
C MET A 49 -14.01 5.56 6.88
N TYR A 50 -12.86 5.28 7.50
CA TYR A 50 -12.73 4.28 8.55
C TYR A 50 -13.56 4.66 9.78
N ASN A 51 -13.47 5.92 10.22
CA ASN A 51 -14.28 6.44 11.33
C ASN A 51 -15.77 6.34 11.03
N LYS A 52 -16.19 6.67 9.81
CA LYS A 52 -17.58 6.51 9.39
C LYS A 52 -18.06 5.06 9.51
N ARG A 53 -17.25 4.08 9.07
CA ARG A 53 -17.58 2.64 9.24
C ARG A 53 -17.71 2.25 10.71
N LEU A 54 -16.82 2.75 11.57
CA LEU A 54 -16.89 2.50 13.02
C LEU A 54 -18.16 3.09 13.65
N LEU A 55 -18.53 4.32 13.27
CA LEU A 55 -19.78 4.95 13.71
C LEU A 55 -21.01 4.15 13.25
N GLU A 56 -21.01 3.66 12.00
CA GLU A 56 -22.09 2.79 11.51
C GLU A 56 -22.25 1.50 12.32
N TYR A 57 -21.14 0.89 12.75
CA TYR A 57 -21.19 -0.28 13.65
C TYR A 57 -21.69 0.09 15.05
N ALA A 58 -21.25 1.24 15.59
CA ALA A 58 -21.69 1.73 16.90
C ALA A 58 -23.19 2.04 16.92
N ASP A 59 -23.70 2.72 15.90
CA ASP A 59 -25.11 3.09 15.77
C ASP A 59 -26.02 1.85 15.66
N LYS A 60 -25.56 0.81 14.97
CA LYS A 60 -26.29 -0.46 14.82
C LYS A 60 -26.08 -1.44 15.98
N GLN A 61 -25.17 -1.12 16.93
CA GLN A 61 -24.71 -2.01 17.99
C GLN A 61 -24.25 -3.38 17.45
N GLU A 62 -23.59 -3.37 16.29
CA GLU A 62 -23.12 -4.57 15.62
C GLU A 62 -21.71 -4.96 16.07
N ILE A 63 -21.50 -6.27 16.27
CA ILE A 63 -20.17 -6.81 16.48
C ILE A 63 -19.46 -6.92 15.13
N PHE A 64 -18.21 -6.50 15.06
CA PHE A 64 -17.39 -6.60 13.86
C PHE A 64 -16.01 -7.17 14.18
N ASP A 65 -15.35 -7.70 13.15
CA ASP A 65 -13.98 -8.18 13.25
C ASP A 65 -12.99 -7.01 13.13
N VAL A 66 -12.40 -6.63 14.26
CA VAL A 66 -11.40 -5.56 14.35
C VAL A 66 -10.17 -5.86 13.49
N LYS A 67 -9.72 -7.12 13.42
CA LYS A 67 -8.55 -7.50 12.61
C LYS A 67 -8.83 -7.30 11.13
N MET A 68 -10.00 -7.73 10.66
CA MET A 68 -10.40 -7.55 9.27
C MET A 68 -10.57 -6.06 8.92
N LEU A 69 -11.26 -5.30 9.77
CA LEU A 69 -11.51 -3.88 9.53
C LEU A 69 -10.21 -3.07 9.51
N ASN A 70 -9.31 -3.32 10.46
CA ASN A 70 -8.00 -2.66 10.50
C ASN A 70 -7.11 -3.09 9.33
N GLY A 71 -7.18 -4.37 8.93
CA GLY A 71 -6.48 -4.85 7.74
C GLY A 71 -6.93 -4.12 6.46
N GLN A 72 -8.24 -3.90 6.29
CA GLN A 72 -8.79 -3.11 5.18
C GLN A 72 -8.31 -1.65 5.24
N TYR A 73 -8.34 -1.03 6.42
CA TYR A 73 -7.87 0.35 6.60
C TYR A 73 -6.39 0.52 6.23
N THR A 74 -5.51 -0.36 6.72
CA THR A 74 -4.08 -0.30 6.40
C THR A 74 -3.83 -0.54 4.91
N LEU A 75 -4.57 -1.45 4.29
CA LEU A 75 -4.42 -1.77 2.88
C LEU A 75 -4.92 -0.62 1.98
N ASP A 76 -6.05 -0.01 2.31
CA ASP A 76 -6.60 1.15 1.59
C ASP A 76 -5.60 2.33 1.66
N ASN A 77 -4.95 2.55 2.82
CA ASN A 77 -3.89 3.56 2.98
C ASN A 77 -2.68 3.30 2.08
N ILE A 78 -2.10 2.09 2.14
CA ILE A 78 -0.92 1.72 1.36
C ILE A 78 -1.24 1.84 -0.13
N ALA A 79 -2.38 1.29 -0.56
CA ALA A 79 -2.77 1.32 -1.95
C ALA A 79 -2.99 2.76 -2.43
N SER A 80 -3.73 3.58 -1.68
CA SER A 80 -4.02 4.95 -2.11
C SER A 80 -2.78 5.83 -2.17
N CYS A 81 -1.84 5.67 -1.25
CA CYS A 81 -0.57 6.39 -1.28
C CYS A 81 0.33 5.93 -2.43
N LEU A 82 0.34 4.63 -2.76
CA LEU A 82 1.13 4.08 -3.88
C LEU A 82 0.58 4.48 -5.25
N PHE A 83 -0.74 4.60 -5.39
CA PHE A 83 -1.39 4.86 -6.69
C PHE A 83 -1.93 6.28 -6.86
N ALA A 84 -1.77 7.15 -5.86
CA ALA A 84 -2.32 8.50 -5.83
C ALA A 84 -3.82 8.56 -6.22
N ARG A 85 -4.58 7.50 -5.90
CA ARG A 85 -5.99 7.35 -6.23
C ARG A 85 -6.75 6.73 -5.07
N HIS A 86 -7.99 7.14 -4.90
CA HIS A 86 -8.89 6.53 -3.92
C HIS A 86 -9.18 5.08 -4.31
N LEU A 87 -8.76 4.14 -3.47
CA LEU A 87 -8.97 2.71 -3.68
C LEU A 87 -9.95 2.19 -2.64
N SER A 88 -11.13 1.77 -3.12
CA SER A 88 -12.07 1.02 -2.28
C SER A 88 -11.81 -0.48 -2.47
N ALA A 89 -11.77 -1.21 -1.36
CA ALA A 89 -11.52 -2.66 -1.26
C ALA A 89 -12.43 -3.59 -2.11
N LYS A 90 -13.32 -3.08 -2.97
CA LYS A 90 -14.24 -3.87 -3.79
C LYS A 90 -13.69 -4.28 -5.18
N GLY A 91 -12.50 -3.79 -5.60
CA GLY A 91 -12.01 -3.91 -6.99
C GLY A 91 -10.73 -4.74 -7.23
N TYR A 92 -10.41 -5.72 -6.37
CA TYR A 92 -9.06 -6.31 -6.30
C TYR A 92 -8.56 -7.12 -7.52
N SER A 93 -9.40 -7.81 -8.29
CA SER A 93 -8.90 -8.84 -9.24
C SER A 93 -8.29 -8.31 -10.54
N ILE A 94 -8.87 -7.26 -11.14
CA ILE A 94 -8.37 -6.62 -12.35
C ILE A 94 -7.27 -5.62 -12.04
N LEU A 95 -7.40 -4.94 -10.89
CA LEU A 95 -6.49 -3.87 -10.51
C LEU A 95 -5.11 -4.38 -10.11
N LEU A 96 -5.01 -5.55 -9.45
CA LEU A 96 -3.72 -6.15 -9.10
C LEU A 96 -2.87 -6.46 -10.34
N ARG A 97 -3.49 -6.90 -11.45
CA ARG A 97 -2.77 -7.18 -12.70
C ARG A 97 -2.23 -5.89 -13.34
N ASP A 98 -3.06 -4.86 -13.44
CA ASP A 98 -2.68 -3.59 -14.04
C ASP A 98 -1.64 -2.85 -13.17
N THR A 99 -1.79 -2.94 -11.85
CA THR A 99 -0.84 -2.44 -10.85
C THR A 99 0.52 -3.12 -10.95
N MET A 100 0.56 -4.46 -11.04
CA MET A 100 1.82 -5.19 -11.14
C MET A 100 2.55 -4.89 -12.45
N ASN A 101 1.81 -4.73 -13.55
CA ASN A 101 2.38 -4.34 -14.85
C ASN A 101 2.97 -2.91 -14.82
N TYR A 102 2.27 -1.97 -14.18
CA TYR A 102 2.74 -0.58 -14.09
C TYR A 102 3.96 -0.43 -13.17
N LEU A 103 3.98 -1.13 -12.02
CA LEU A 103 5.15 -1.17 -11.14
C LEU A 103 6.36 -1.80 -11.83
N THR A 104 6.14 -2.85 -12.63
CA THR A 104 7.20 -3.46 -13.45
C THR A 104 7.76 -2.47 -14.48
N GLN A 105 6.90 -1.68 -15.13
CA GLN A 105 7.32 -0.62 -16.05
C GLN A 105 8.11 0.50 -15.37
N LEU A 106 7.67 0.91 -14.18
CA LEU A 106 8.30 2.00 -13.42
C LEU A 106 9.66 1.58 -12.85
N ILE A 107 9.79 0.33 -12.42
CA ILE A 107 11.08 -0.29 -12.05
C ILE A 107 12.02 -0.34 -13.27
N ASN A 108 11.52 -0.73 -14.44
CA ASN A 108 12.33 -0.78 -15.67
C ASN A 108 12.78 0.61 -16.17
N GLN A 109 12.03 1.68 -15.89
CA GLN A 109 12.44 3.05 -16.22
C GLN A 109 13.46 3.65 -15.25
N ILE A 110 13.53 3.15 -14.02
CA ILE A 110 14.50 3.60 -13.01
C ILE A 110 15.84 2.85 -13.14
N LEU A 111 15.83 1.66 -13.75
CA LEU A 111 17.01 0.82 -13.96
C LEU A 111 17.69 0.99 -15.33
N ALA A 112 17.31 2.00 -16.12
CA ALA A 112 17.98 2.43 -17.35
C ALA A 112 18.54 3.86 -17.19
#